data_AF-A0A1H9SJS5-F1
#
_entry.id   AF-A0A1H9SJS5-F1
#
_cell.length_a   1.000
_cell.length_b   1.000
_cell.length_c   1.000
_cell.angle_alpha   90.00
_cell.angle_beta   90.00
_cell.angle_gamma   90.00
#
_symmetry.space_group_name_H-M   'P 1'
#
loop_
_entity.id
_entity.type
_entity.pdbx_description
1 polymer ?
#
loop_
_entity_poly.entity_id
_entity_poly.type
_entity_poly.pdbx_seq_one_letter_code
_entity_poly.pdbx_strand_id
1 'polypeptide(L)'
;MGAARGLYAIVVTTALLFWLNQDSIKLYCQQKYHQSCEIPLLGQMPAWRTGAQLTALLEARRDDLLERLQPAPQVVEAPLPEVLPAPIPVVTVDLQTPAALAKPLPHGAAHTPAPATVPAPVAVAQPVAAVPASAPMPAATPAPVPAPALLQPGTVASLAAGDEVFLVGDSLMQGVAPHLANSLRKRYQIRTVNLSKQSTGLAYPGFFNWPKTVAETLDHEPNVRLMVVFLGPNDPWDMPQGKGKPFLRFKSPEWEVAYRARIDSILEQARSHNVQVIWVGPPNMEKARLSTAMGYLSGLYQEQTALYGQHYVSANPILGYADASFSYTVQTAQGKRVKVRVDDGIHFTITGQKMIAEQVLSLISFPGLTVTGH
;
A
#
# COMPACT_ATOMS: atom_id res chain seq x y z
N MET A 1 -13.52 -28.06 -47.84
CA MET A 1 -14.25 -27.04 -47.05
C MET A 1 -13.62 -26.73 -45.69
N GLY A 2 -13.23 -27.73 -44.87
CA GLY A 2 -12.74 -27.49 -43.49
C GLY A 2 -11.65 -26.42 -43.33
N ALA A 3 -10.56 -26.51 -44.10
CA ALA A 3 -9.46 -25.54 -44.03
C ALA A 3 -9.88 -24.08 -44.27
N ALA A 4 -10.80 -23.83 -45.22
CA ALA A 4 -11.31 -22.48 -45.49
C ALA A 4 -12.15 -21.93 -44.33
N ARG A 5 -12.93 -22.78 -43.65
CA ARG A 5 -13.68 -22.39 -42.44
C ARG A 5 -12.73 -22.09 -41.27
N GLY A 6 -11.67 -22.88 -41.11
CA GLY A 6 -10.62 -22.64 -40.11
C GLY A 6 -9.89 -21.32 -40.34
N LEU A 7 -9.45 -21.05 -41.59
CA LEU A 7 -8.81 -19.80 -41.96
C LEU A 7 -9.72 -18.59 -41.71
N TYR A 8 -11.00 -18.67 -42.11
CA TYR A 8 -11.99 -17.62 -41.85
C TYR A 8 -12.17 -17.35 -40.35
N ALA A 9 -12.30 -18.41 -39.53
CA ALA A 9 -12.42 -18.27 -38.08
C ALA A 9 -11.19 -17.60 -37.45
N ILE A 10 -9.98 -17.93 -37.90
CA ILE A 10 -8.73 -17.28 -37.46
C ILE A 10 -8.75 -15.79 -37.84
N VAL A 11 -9.01 -15.45 -39.11
CA VAL A 11 -9.02 -14.05 -39.58
C VAL A 11 -10.04 -13.20 -38.83
N VAL A 12 -11.28 -13.69 -38.63
CA VAL A 12 -12.31 -12.96 -37.88
C VAL A 12 -11.93 -12.82 -36.40
N THR A 13 -11.39 -13.86 -35.78
CA THR A 13 -10.95 -13.79 -34.37
C THR A 13 -9.79 -12.82 -34.18
N THR A 14 -8.79 -12.82 -35.08
CA THR A 14 -7.69 -11.87 -35.05
C THR A 14 -8.18 -10.43 -35.26
N ALA A 15 -9.09 -10.19 -36.21
CA ALA A 15 -9.67 -8.87 -36.43
C ALA A 15 -10.46 -8.37 -35.21
N LEU A 16 -11.25 -9.25 -34.57
CA LEU A 16 -12.00 -8.93 -33.36
C LEU A 16 -11.06 -8.63 -32.17
N LEU A 17 -9.99 -9.40 -31.99
CA LEU A 17 -8.98 -9.15 -30.95
C LEU A 17 -8.26 -7.82 -31.18
N PHE A 18 -7.90 -7.48 -32.43
CA PHE A 18 -7.33 -6.16 -32.77
C PHE A 18 -8.32 -5.02 -32.49
N TRP A 19 -9.60 -5.21 -32.80
CA TRP A 19 -10.66 -4.23 -32.54
C TRP A 19 -10.93 -4.05 -31.04
N LEU A 20 -10.85 -5.09 -30.21
CA LEU A 20 -11.01 -4.96 -28.75
C LEU A 20 -9.78 -4.38 -28.04
N ASN A 21 -8.56 -4.65 -28.54
CA ASN A 21 -7.29 -4.34 -27.86
C ASN A 21 -6.54 -3.11 -28.42
N GLN A 22 -7.23 -2.19 -29.11
CA GLN A 22 -6.62 -1.05 -29.81
C GLN A 22 -5.67 -0.23 -28.94
N ASP A 23 -6.09 0.10 -27.71
CA ASP A 23 -5.31 0.92 -26.79
C ASP A 23 -4.03 0.21 -26.32
N SER A 24 -4.11 -1.10 -26.02
CA SER A 24 -2.95 -1.94 -25.70
C SER A 24 -1.98 -2.07 -26.89
N ILE A 25 -2.50 -2.21 -28.11
CA ILE A 25 -1.69 -2.29 -29.35
C ILE A 25 -1.00 -0.95 -29.64
N LYS A 26 -1.71 0.17 -29.47
CA LYS A 26 -1.19 1.53 -29.60
C LYS A 26 -0.07 1.80 -28.59
N LEU A 27 -0.30 1.46 -27.32
CA LEU A 27 0.71 1.57 -26.26
C LEU A 27 1.95 0.71 -26.58
N TYR A 28 1.75 -0.56 -26.93
CA TYR A 28 2.85 -1.46 -27.31
C TYR A 28 3.68 -0.90 -28.47
N CYS A 29 3.04 -0.35 -29.51
CA CYS A 29 3.78 0.26 -30.60
C CYS A 29 4.52 1.54 -30.19
N GLN A 30 3.93 2.37 -29.32
CA GLN A 30 4.59 3.56 -28.79
C GLN A 30 5.81 3.18 -27.94
N GLN A 31 5.72 2.10 -27.16
CA GLN A 31 6.79 1.51 -26.36
C GLN A 31 7.89 0.83 -27.20
N LYS A 32 7.51 0.12 -28.28
CA LYS A 32 8.40 -0.76 -29.05
C LYS A 32 9.05 -0.10 -30.27
N TYR A 33 8.35 0.84 -30.91
CA TYR A 33 8.73 1.48 -32.17
C TYR A 33 8.75 3.01 -32.08
N HIS A 34 8.42 3.58 -30.92
CA HIS A 34 8.32 5.04 -30.69
C HIS A 34 7.31 5.75 -31.62
N GLN A 35 6.33 4.99 -32.14
CA GLN A 35 5.33 5.44 -33.12
C GLN A 35 3.96 4.84 -32.80
N SER A 36 2.88 5.51 -33.21
CA SER A 36 1.51 5.00 -33.08
C SER A 36 1.16 4.06 -34.24
N CYS A 37 0.84 2.79 -33.96
CA CYS A 37 0.23 1.87 -34.93
C CYS A 37 -1.27 2.14 -35.17
N GLU A 38 -1.72 3.39 -35.05
CA GLU A 38 -3.08 3.76 -35.47
C GLU A 38 -3.17 3.71 -36.99
N ILE A 39 -4.04 2.85 -37.52
CA ILE A 39 -4.29 2.82 -38.96
C ILE A 39 -5.02 4.13 -39.35
N PRO A 40 -4.47 4.95 -40.27
CA PRO A 40 -5.11 6.19 -40.69
C PRO A 40 -6.53 5.96 -41.20
N LEU A 41 -7.39 6.98 -41.03
CA LEU A 41 -8.85 6.93 -41.26
C LEU A 41 -9.60 6.01 -40.27
N LEU A 42 -9.19 4.74 -40.14
CA LEU A 42 -9.78 3.78 -39.19
C LEU A 42 -9.74 4.28 -37.74
N GLY A 43 -8.59 4.80 -37.27
CA GLY A 43 -8.46 5.41 -35.94
C GLY A 43 -9.37 6.61 -35.67
N GLN A 44 -10.05 7.17 -36.69
CA GLN A 44 -11.02 8.26 -36.57
C GLN A 44 -12.48 7.79 -36.63
N MET A 45 -12.75 6.58 -37.15
CA MET A 45 -14.10 6.04 -37.28
C MET A 45 -14.71 5.72 -35.89
N PRO A 46 -15.93 6.20 -35.57
CA PRO A 46 -16.59 5.88 -34.30
C PRO A 46 -16.75 4.37 -34.08
N ALA A 47 -17.21 3.63 -35.10
CA ALA A 47 -17.39 2.18 -35.06
C ALA A 47 -16.08 1.39 -34.89
N TRP A 48 -14.92 1.97 -35.24
CA TRP A 48 -13.64 1.40 -34.86
C TRP A 48 -13.41 1.62 -33.36
N ARG A 49 -13.46 2.87 -32.87
CA ARG A 49 -13.26 3.23 -31.46
C ARG A 49 -14.19 2.51 -30.49
N THR A 50 -15.39 2.12 -30.92
CA THR A 50 -16.35 1.32 -30.13
C THR A 50 -15.74 0.04 -29.55
N GLY A 51 -14.75 -0.57 -30.20
CA GLY A 51 -14.10 -1.78 -29.68
C GLY A 51 -13.31 -1.54 -28.39
N ALA A 52 -12.48 -0.48 -28.35
CA ALA A 52 -11.78 -0.06 -27.14
C ALA A 52 -12.75 0.42 -26.05
N GLN A 53 -13.78 1.16 -26.43
CA GLN A 53 -14.84 1.61 -25.51
C GLN A 53 -15.61 0.44 -24.89
N LEU A 54 -15.87 -0.62 -25.66
CA LEU A 54 -16.51 -1.84 -25.18
C LEU A 54 -15.60 -2.58 -24.20
N THR A 55 -14.30 -2.72 -24.49
CA THR A 55 -13.32 -3.29 -23.54
C THR A 55 -13.30 -2.51 -22.23
N ALA A 56 -13.17 -1.19 -22.27
CA ALA A 56 -13.16 -0.35 -21.08
C ALA A 56 -14.47 -0.40 -20.28
N LEU A 57 -15.62 -0.52 -20.96
CA LEU A 57 -16.93 -0.70 -20.30
C LEU A 57 -17.08 -2.10 -19.71
N LEU A 58 -16.53 -3.14 -20.34
CA LEU A 58 -16.50 -4.50 -19.80
C LEU A 58 -15.57 -4.61 -18.59
N GLU A 59 -14.43 -3.91 -18.58
CA GLU A 59 -13.57 -3.76 -17.40
C GLU A 59 -14.33 -3.06 -16.26
N ALA A 60 -14.93 -1.89 -16.52
CA ALA A 60 -15.72 -1.17 -15.51
C ALA A 60 -16.91 -2.01 -15.00
N ARG A 61 -17.61 -2.76 -15.86
CA ARG A 61 -18.72 -3.64 -15.45
C ARG A 61 -18.27 -4.91 -14.73
N ARG A 62 -17.07 -5.42 -15.02
CA ARG A 62 -16.42 -6.49 -14.23
C ARG A 62 -16.11 -5.97 -12.83
N ASP A 63 -15.62 -4.74 -12.72
CA ASP A 63 -15.19 -4.17 -11.45
C ASP A 63 -16.41 -3.74 -10.59
N ASP A 64 -17.45 -3.13 -11.19
CA ASP A 64 -18.81 -2.99 -10.61
C ASP A 64 -19.33 -4.33 -10.04
N LEU A 65 -19.19 -5.42 -10.81
CA LEU A 65 -19.71 -6.73 -10.45
C LEU A 65 -18.89 -7.35 -9.30
N LEU A 66 -17.57 -7.20 -9.33
CA LEU A 66 -16.69 -7.64 -8.24
C LEU A 66 -16.99 -6.88 -6.94
N GLU A 67 -17.33 -5.59 -7.02
CA GLU A 67 -17.81 -4.81 -5.88
C GLU A 67 -19.17 -5.31 -5.37
N ARG A 68 -20.16 -5.49 -6.25
CA ARG A 68 -21.51 -6.00 -5.88
C ARG A 68 -21.52 -7.44 -5.37
N LEU A 69 -20.56 -8.27 -5.79
CA LEU A 69 -20.34 -9.63 -5.28
C LEU A 69 -19.62 -9.64 -3.93
N GLN A 70 -19.08 -8.50 -3.48
CA GLN A 70 -18.78 -8.36 -2.06
C GLN A 70 -20.10 -8.31 -1.29
N PRO A 71 -20.34 -9.18 -0.29
CA PRO A 71 -21.59 -9.16 0.44
C PRO A 71 -21.78 -7.81 1.13
N ALA A 72 -22.94 -7.20 0.91
CA ALA A 72 -23.37 -5.98 1.59
C ALA A 72 -23.21 -6.13 3.11
N PRO A 73 -22.99 -5.04 3.87
CA PRO A 73 -23.02 -5.11 5.32
C PRO A 73 -24.37 -5.68 5.76
N GLN A 74 -24.37 -6.88 6.34
CA GLN A 74 -25.54 -7.30 7.09
C GLN A 74 -25.65 -6.35 8.28
N VAL A 75 -26.74 -5.60 8.33
CA VAL A 75 -27.16 -4.94 9.56
C VAL A 75 -27.49 -6.08 10.50
N VAL A 76 -26.53 -6.43 11.35
CA VAL A 76 -26.76 -7.34 12.47
C VAL A 76 -27.66 -6.57 13.42
N GLU A 77 -28.96 -6.81 13.31
CA GLU A 77 -29.95 -6.35 14.26
C GLU A 77 -29.48 -6.80 15.65
N ALA A 78 -29.27 -5.82 16.54
CA ALA A 78 -28.54 -6.05 17.77
C ALA A 78 -29.25 -7.14 18.60
N PRO A 79 -28.53 -8.17 19.08
CA PRO A 79 -29.12 -9.17 19.96
C PRO A 79 -29.82 -8.49 21.13
N LEU A 80 -31.10 -8.85 21.35
CA LEU A 80 -31.84 -8.39 22.53
C LEU A 80 -31.00 -8.74 23.78
N PRO A 81 -30.86 -7.81 24.75
CA PRO A 81 -29.91 -7.97 25.84
C PRO A 81 -30.27 -9.19 26.71
N GLU A 82 -29.54 -10.28 26.51
CA GLU A 82 -29.67 -11.50 27.30
C GLU A 82 -29.19 -11.24 28.73
N VAL A 83 -30.11 -11.31 29.69
CA VAL A 83 -29.84 -10.97 31.09
C VAL A 83 -29.02 -12.09 31.72
N LEU A 84 -27.71 -11.88 31.78
CA LEU A 84 -26.78 -12.79 32.45
C LEU A 84 -27.18 -12.98 33.93
N PRO A 85 -27.19 -14.23 34.44
CA PRO A 85 -27.48 -14.49 35.85
C PRO A 85 -26.39 -13.91 36.76
N ALA A 86 -26.78 -13.54 37.98
CA ALA A 86 -25.89 -12.87 38.93
C ALA A 86 -24.66 -13.75 39.31
N PRO A 87 -23.47 -13.15 39.48
CA PRO A 87 -22.27 -13.89 39.83
C PRO A 87 -22.37 -14.50 41.24
N ILE A 88 -21.89 -15.74 41.38
CA ILE A 88 -21.85 -16.48 42.65
C ILE A 88 -20.83 -15.79 43.58
N PRO A 89 -21.15 -15.56 44.88
CA PRO A 89 -20.23 -14.91 45.80
C PRO A 89 -18.96 -15.74 46.05
N VAL A 90 -17.80 -15.11 45.88
CA VAL A 90 -16.50 -15.71 46.18
C VAL A 90 -16.28 -15.73 47.69
N VAL A 91 -16.12 -16.93 48.28
CA VAL A 91 -15.76 -17.09 49.68
C VAL A 91 -14.26 -16.84 49.85
N THR A 92 -13.90 -15.71 50.46
CA THR A 92 -12.52 -15.43 50.87
C THR A 92 -12.17 -16.21 52.13
N VAL A 93 -11.14 -17.07 52.06
CA VAL A 93 -10.58 -17.75 53.25
C VAL A 93 -9.55 -16.85 53.90
N ASP A 94 -9.82 -16.44 55.15
CA ASP A 94 -8.87 -15.66 55.97
C ASP A 94 -7.87 -16.60 56.66
N LEU A 95 -6.62 -16.15 56.84
CA LEU A 95 -5.50 -16.92 57.36
C LEU A 95 -4.56 -16.05 58.21
N GLN A 96 -4.88 -15.91 59.51
CA GLN A 96 -4.00 -15.27 60.48
C GLN A 96 -3.77 -16.09 61.77
N THR A 97 -2.70 -16.90 61.75
CA THR A 97 -1.81 -17.21 62.93
C THR A 97 -2.40 -18.04 64.10
N PRO A 98 -1.61 -18.60 65.07
CA PRO A 98 -0.26 -18.22 65.50
C PRO A 98 0.85 -19.30 65.72
N ALA A 99 2.09 -18.86 65.43
CA ALA A 99 3.37 -19.01 66.16
C ALA A 99 3.84 -20.32 66.87
N ALA A 100 5.01 -20.83 66.43
CA ALA A 100 6.15 -21.43 67.20
C ALA A 100 7.19 -22.02 66.19
N LEU A 101 8.53 -22.12 66.35
CA LEU A 101 9.53 -21.88 67.42
C LEU A 101 10.88 -21.31 66.87
N ALA A 102 11.66 -20.66 67.76
CA ALA A 102 13.15 -20.59 67.86
C ALA A 102 14.11 -20.39 66.65
N LYS A 103 14.72 -19.18 66.58
CA LYS A 103 16.18 -18.79 66.74
C LYS A 103 17.34 -19.80 66.42
N PRO A 104 18.60 -19.34 66.17
CA PRO A 104 19.10 -18.02 65.68
C PRO A 104 20.38 -18.01 64.76
N LEU A 105 20.71 -16.84 64.14
CA LEU A 105 22.03 -16.14 63.89
C LEU A 105 23.35 -16.93 63.63
N PRO A 106 24.36 -16.39 62.86
CA PRO A 106 24.92 -15.03 63.06
C PRO A 106 25.55 -14.22 61.88
N HIS A 107 25.47 -12.88 62.01
CA HIS A 107 26.48 -11.82 61.74
C HIS A 107 27.17 -11.67 60.35
N GLY A 108 27.51 -10.46 59.89
CA GLY A 108 27.30 -9.14 60.53
C GLY A 108 27.66 -7.91 59.68
N ALA A 109 27.49 -6.74 60.30
CA ALA A 109 28.14 -5.43 60.14
C ALA A 109 28.54 -4.94 58.72
N ALA A 110 27.94 -3.91 58.10
CA ALA A 110 27.67 -2.51 58.51
C ALA A 110 28.90 -1.59 58.54
N HIS A 111 28.76 -0.33 58.06
CA HIS A 111 29.24 0.92 58.70
C HIS A 111 29.02 2.18 57.81
N THR A 112 28.47 3.23 58.43
CA THR A 112 28.48 4.67 58.03
C THR A 112 29.25 5.45 59.13
N PRO A 113 29.69 6.73 59.00
CA PRO A 113 28.88 7.90 58.61
C PRO A 113 29.62 9.07 57.88
N ALA A 114 29.00 10.26 57.85
CA ALA A 114 29.52 11.57 57.39
C ALA A 114 30.18 12.37 58.59
N PRO A 115 30.43 13.73 58.62
CA PRO A 115 29.98 14.85 57.74
C PRO A 115 30.92 16.09 57.52
N ALA A 116 30.38 17.12 56.82
CA ALA A 116 30.42 18.57 57.16
C ALA A 116 31.35 19.63 56.49
N THR A 117 30.75 20.83 56.32
CA THR A 117 31.29 22.23 56.30
C THR A 117 31.87 22.90 55.03
N VAL A 118 31.84 24.25 55.04
CA VAL A 118 32.03 25.22 53.92
C VAL A 118 32.95 26.38 54.39
N PRO A 119 33.50 27.26 53.51
CA PRO A 119 32.87 28.57 53.24
C PRO A 119 33.09 29.19 51.83
N ALA A 120 32.46 30.35 51.56
CA ALA A 120 32.70 31.27 50.41
C ALA A 120 33.50 32.53 50.89
N PRO A 121 33.67 33.70 50.18
CA PRO A 121 32.79 34.48 49.25
C PRO A 121 33.48 34.78 47.88
N VAL A 122 33.16 35.73 46.97
CA VAL A 122 32.62 37.13 46.94
C VAL A 122 31.93 37.34 45.56
N ALA A 123 30.63 37.68 45.43
CA ALA A 123 30.01 39.03 45.28
C ALA A 123 30.61 39.94 44.16
N VAL A 124 29.92 40.84 43.43
CA VAL A 124 28.55 41.47 43.45
C VAL A 124 28.07 41.61 41.95
N ALA A 125 27.04 42.31 41.44
CA ALA A 125 26.09 43.38 41.85
C ALA A 125 24.73 43.27 41.06
N GLN A 126 23.96 44.38 40.93
CA GLN A 126 22.71 44.57 40.15
C GLN A 126 22.56 46.09 39.77
N PRO A 127 21.41 46.64 39.30
CA PRO A 127 20.31 46.21 38.42
C PRO A 127 20.09 47.22 37.24
N VAL A 128 18.93 47.21 36.53
CA VAL A 128 18.09 48.42 36.26
C VAL A 128 16.78 48.09 35.47
N ALA A 129 15.66 48.68 35.93
CA ALA A 129 14.36 48.94 35.27
C ALA A 129 13.48 47.82 34.67
N ALA A 130 12.16 48.02 34.80
CA ALA A 130 11.08 47.31 34.13
C ALA A 130 9.89 48.26 33.88
N VAL A 131 9.10 48.02 32.83
CA VAL A 131 7.84 48.72 32.48
C VAL A 131 6.91 47.74 31.72
N PRO A 132 5.59 47.99 31.57
CA PRO A 132 4.61 47.19 32.29
C PRO A 132 3.78 46.23 31.42
N ALA A 133 3.03 45.35 32.08
CA ALA A 133 2.16 44.37 31.44
C ALA A 133 0.86 44.98 30.86
N SER A 134 0.42 44.47 29.71
CA SER A 134 -0.95 44.54 29.22
C SER A 134 -1.71 43.25 29.58
N ALA A 135 -3.01 43.37 29.89
CA ALA A 135 -3.81 42.24 30.36
C ALA A 135 -4.18 41.27 29.22
N PRO A 136 -4.27 39.95 29.48
CA PRO A 136 -4.57 38.96 28.45
C PRO A 136 -6.08 38.90 28.12
N MET A 137 -6.40 38.80 26.83
CA MET A 137 -7.67 38.21 26.40
C MET A 137 -7.61 36.68 26.56
N PRO A 138 -8.74 35.99 26.82
CA PRO A 138 -8.76 34.54 26.92
C PRO A 138 -8.52 33.91 25.55
N ALA A 139 -7.30 33.40 25.33
CA ALA A 139 -7.02 32.55 24.18
C ALA A 139 -7.81 31.25 24.31
N ALA A 140 -8.63 30.92 23.32
CA ALA A 140 -9.33 29.64 23.28
C ALA A 140 -8.32 28.49 23.18
N THR A 141 -8.35 27.58 24.15
CA THR A 141 -7.49 26.39 24.15
C THR A 141 -7.74 25.56 22.88
N PRO A 142 -6.73 25.29 22.05
CA PRO A 142 -6.88 24.33 20.96
C PRO A 142 -7.29 22.97 21.54
N ALA A 143 -8.27 22.32 20.93
CA ALA A 143 -8.61 20.94 21.30
C ALA A 143 -7.37 20.05 21.12
N PRO A 144 -7.09 19.07 22.01
CA PRO A 144 -5.92 18.23 21.88
C PRO A 144 -5.95 17.45 20.57
N VAL A 145 -4.96 17.66 19.71
CA VAL A 145 -4.71 16.77 18.57
C VAL A 145 -4.39 15.37 19.16
N PRO A 146 -5.06 14.29 18.73
CA PRO A 146 -4.76 12.95 19.22
C PRO A 146 -3.27 12.63 19.02
N ALA A 147 -2.60 12.21 20.09
CA ALA A 147 -1.21 11.80 20.01
C ALA A 147 -1.07 10.59 19.06
N PRO A 148 -0.06 10.55 18.17
CA PRO A 148 0.14 9.40 17.29
C PRO A 148 0.27 8.10 18.09
N ALA A 149 -0.55 7.11 17.74
CA ALA A 149 -0.43 5.78 18.32
C ALA A 149 0.94 5.20 17.94
N LEU A 150 1.71 4.73 18.93
CA LEU A 150 2.99 4.08 18.68
C LEU A 150 2.75 2.80 17.87
N LEU A 151 3.29 2.76 16.65
CA LEU A 151 3.26 1.60 15.77
C LEU A 151 3.88 0.39 16.48
N GLN A 152 3.24 -0.78 16.35
CA GLN A 152 3.78 -2.03 16.87
C GLN A 152 5.01 -2.46 16.05
N PRO A 153 5.97 -3.23 16.62
CA PRO A 153 7.11 -3.74 15.88
C PRO A 153 6.69 -4.54 14.64
N GLY A 154 7.00 -4.01 13.45
CA GLY A 154 6.62 -4.59 12.16
C GLY A 154 5.41 -3.94 11.48
N THR A 155 4.58 -3.17 12.19
CA THR A 155 3.59 -2.29 11.53
C THR A 155 4.24 -0.99 11.09
N VAL A 156 3.84 -0.49 9.91
CA VAL A 156 4.42 0.70 9.26
C VAL A 156 3.36 1.73 8.85
N ALA A 157 2.07 1.40 8.95
CA ALA A 157 0.97 2.34 8.76
C ALA A 157 -0.10 2.10 9.83
N SER A 158 -0.89 3.13 10.14
CA SER A 158 -2.03 3.05 11.07
C SER A 158 -3.32 3.55 10.42
N LEU A 159 -4.44 2.90 10.75
CA LEU A 159 -5.79 3.29 10.32
C LEU A 159 -6.79 3.26 11.49
N ALA A 160 -7.56 4.32 11.64
CA ALA A 160 -8.62 4.48 12.63
C ALA A 160 -10.03 4.30 12.02
N ALA A 161 -11.07 4.37 12.85
CA ALA A 161 -12.45 4.27 12.40
C ALA A 161 -12.84 5.48 11.52
N GLY A 162 -13.26 5.20 10.28
CA GLY A 162 -13.59 6.22 9.27
C GLY A 162 -12.46 6.49 8.26
N ASP A 163 -11.24 5.98 8.50
CA ASP A 163 -10.14 6.09 7.55
C ASP A 163 -10.34 5.16 6.34
N GLU A 164 -9.69 5.51 5.22
CA GLU A 164 -9.84 4.82 3.94
C GLU A 164 -8.50 4.54 3.26
N VAL A 165 -8.47 3.51 2.41
CA VAL A 165 -7.27 3.06 1.71
C VAL A 165 -7.40 3.24 0.20
N PHE A 166 -6.48 3.98 -0.40
CA PHE A 166 -6.39 4.16 -1.84
C PHE A 166 -5.45 3.10 -2.47
N LEU A 167 -5.94 2.35 -3.45
CA LEU A 167 -5.23 1.26 -4.12
C LEU A 167 -4.85 1.69 -5.54
N VAL A 168 -3.54 1.88 -5.72
CA VAL A 168 -2.88 2.40 -6.92
C VAL A 168 -2.04 1.30 -7.56
N GLY A 169 -2.16 1.08 -8.87
CA GLY A 169 -1.25 0.18 -9.55
C GLY A 169 -1.74 -0.47 -10.83
N ASP A 170 -0.93 -1.37 -11.37
CA ASP A 170 -1.16 -2.00 -12.66
C ASP A 170 -1.92 -3.35 -12.55
N SER A 171 -1.69 -4.28 -13.48
CA SER A 171 -2.28 -5.62 -13.43
C SER A 171 -1.81 -6.45 -12.23
N LEU A 172 -0.67 -6.12 -11.61
CA LEU A 172 -0.25 -6.69 -10.33
C LEU A 172 -1.18 -6.23 -9.20
N MET A 173 -1.51 -4.93 -9.14
CA MET A 173 -2.46 -4.40 -8.15
C MET A 173 -3.88 -4.91 -8.40
N GLN A 174 -4.36 -4.96 -9.65
CA GLN A 174 -5.71 -5.50 -9.94
C GLN A 174 -5.90 -6.92 -9.41
N GLY A 175 -4.85 -7.74 -9.37
CA GLY A 175 -4.90 -9.07 -8.76
C GLY A 175 -4.99 -9.07 -7.23
N VAL A 176 -4.30 -8.13 -6.56
CA VAL A 176 -4.18 -8.07 -5.09
C VAL A 176 -5.31 -7.28 -4.44
N ALA A 177 -5.69 -6.14 -5.03
CA ALA A 177 -6.63 -5.17 -4.49
C ALA A 177 -7.97 -5.77 -4.02
N PRO A 178 -8.63 -6.70 -4.75
CA PRO A 178 -9.90 -7.28 -4.30
C PRO A 178 -9.80 -8.05 -2.98
N HIS A 179 -8.67 -8.73 -2.72
CA HIS A 179 -8.48 -9.50 -1.48
C HIS A 179 -8.14 -8.58 -0.31
N LEU A 180 -7.34 -7.54 -0.55
CA LEU A 180 -7.01 -6.52 0.45
C LEU A 180 -8.26 -5.72 0.84
N ALA A 181 -9.02 -5.22 -0.15
CA ALA A 181 -10.27 -4.49 0.05
C ALA A 181 -11.32 -5.32 0.80
N ASN A 182 -11.57 -6.56 0.39
CA ASN A 182 -12.47 -7.47 1.10
C ASN A 182 -12.04 -7.69 2.56
N SER A 183 -10.72 -7.76 2.83
CA SER A 183 -10.20 -8.00 4.19
C SER A 183 -10.32 -6.75 5.08
N LEU A 184 -9.94 -5.59 4.57
CA LEU A 184 -10.10 -4.28 5.23
C LEU A 184 -11.57 -4.04 5.60
N ARG A 185 -12.48 -4.18 4.63
CA ARG A 185 -13.91 -3.97 4.82
C ARG A 185 -14.54 -4.95 5.81
N LYS A 186 -14.22 -6.24 5.71
CA LYS A 186 -14.85 -7.26 6.56
C LYS A 186 -14.34 -7.29 7.99
N ARG A 187 -13.03 -7.11 8.21
CA ARG A 187 -12.40 -7.29 9.53
C ARG A 187 -12.24 -5.98 10.33
N TYR A 188 -12.23 -4.84 9.64
CA TYR A 188 -11.90 -3.53 10.22
C TYR A 188 -12.86 -2.40 9.79
N GLN A 189 -13.85 -2.69 8.94
CA GLN A 189 -14.86 -1.75 8.42
C GLN A 189 -14.29 -0.57 7.60
N ILE A 190 -13.01 -0.64 7.24
CA ILE A 190 -12.29 0.34 6.41
C ILE A 190 -12.78 0.27 4.95
N ARG A 191 -13.09 1.43 4.34
CA ARG A 191 -13.40 1.52 2.90
C ARG A 191 -12.12 1.55 2.05
N THR A 192 -12.25 1.20 0.78
CA THR A 192 -11.13 1.29 -0.18
C THR A 192 -11.55 1.94 -1.50
N VAL A 193 -10.78 2.91 -1.95
CA VAL A 193 -10.85 3.45 -3.32
C VAL A 193 -9.87 2.65 -4.18
N ASN A 194 -10.34 1.96 -5.21
CA ASN A 194 -9.47 1.16 -6.09
C ASN A 194 -9.55 1.66 -7.53
N LEU A 195 -8.46 2.25 -8.01
CA LEU A 195 -8.34 2.72 -9.41
C LEU A 195 -7.34 1.90 -10.23
N SER A 196 -6.85 0.77 -9.71
CA SER A 196 -5.82 -0.04 -10.36
C SER A 196 -6.24 -0.50 -11.77
N LYS A 197 -5.34 -0.38 -12.75
CA LYS A 197 -5.66 -0.49 -14.18
C LYS A 197 -4.58 -1.21 -14.98
N GLN A 198 -4.98 -2.18 -15.80
CA GLN A 198 -4.08 -2.98 -16.64
C GLN A 198 -3.32 -2.11 -17.66
N SER A 199 -2.14 -2.58 -18.05
CA SER A 199 -1.23 -1.91 -19.00
C SER A 199 -0.80 -0.48 -18.61
N THR A 200 -1.05 -0.03 -17.39
CA THR A 200 -0.59 1.28 -16.89
C THR A 200 0.77 1.19 -16.19
N GLY A 201 1.43 2.33 -16.05
CA GLY A 201 2.75 2.48 -15.44
C GLY A 201 3.13 3.96 -15.34
N LEU A 202 4.24 4.28 -14.69
CA LEU A 202 4.73 5.67 -14.58
C LEU A 202 5.41 6.17 -15.87
N ALA A 203 5.87 5.27 -16.75
CA ALA A 203 6.69 5.62 -17.91
C ALA A 203 5.90 6.33 -19.04
N TYR A 204 4.61 6.02 -19.20
CA TYR A 204 3.76 6.48 -20.31
C TYR A 204 2.51 7.27 -19.83
N PRO A 205 2.67 8.49 -19.27
CA PRO A 205 1.56 9.30 -18.75
C PRO A 205 0.56 9.76 -19.82
N GLY A 206 0.89 9.63 -21.10
CA GLY A 206 -0.04 9.87 -22.22
C GLY A 206 -1.06 8.73 -22.45
N PHE A 207 -0.86 7.57 -21.81
CA PHE A 207 -1.82 6.46 -21.78
C PHE A 207 -2.64 6.49 -20.47
N PHE A 208 -1.96 6.60 -19.34
CA PHE A 208 -2.58 6.81 -18.02
C PHE A 208 -1.61 7.55 -17.11
N ASN A 209 -2.06 8.63 -16.47
CA ASN A 209 -1.20 9.54 -15.71
C ASN A 209 -1.38 9.34 -14.20
N TRP A 210 -0.68 8.35 -13.64
CA TRP A 210 -0.74 8.04 -12.21
C TRP A 210 -0.49 9.25 -11.28
N PRO A 211 0.54 10.09 -11.46
CA PRO A 211 0.70 11.31 -10.67
C PRO A 211 -0.52 12.24 -10.66
N LYS A 212 -1.17 12.45 -11.82
CA LYS A 212 -2.39 13.25 -11.90
C LYS A 212 -3.58 12.57 -11.22
N THR A 213 -3.78 11.27 -11.48
CA THR A 213 -4.87 10.50 -10.86
C THR A 213 -4.73 10.44 -9.34
N VAL A 214 -3.50 10.38 -8.80
CA VAL A 214 -3.28 10.44 -7.35
C VAL A 214 -3.71 11.79 -6.78
N ALA A 215 -3.27 12.90 -7.36
CA ALA A 215 -3.70 14.25 -6.93
C ALA A 215 -5.23 14.39 -6.95
N GLU A 216 -5.86 14.12 -8.11
CA GLU A 216 -7.32 14.24 -8.28
C GLU A 216 -8.14 13.29 -7.39
N THR A 217 -7.54 12.18 -6.91
CA THR A 217 -8.22 11.29 -5.95
C THR A 217 -8.08 11.82 -4.52
N LEU A 218 -6.89 12.27 -4.12
CA LEU A 218 -6.65 12.77 -2.76
C LEU A 218 -7.30 14.14 -2.49
N ASP A 219 -7.54 14.94 -3.54
CA ASP A 219 -8.38 16.14 -3.48
C ASP A 219 -9.87 15.83 -3.22
N HIS A 220 -10.36 14.68 -3.71
CA HIS A 220 -11.79 14.33 -3.68
C HIS A 220 -12.18 13.35 -2.57
N GLU A 221 -11.24 12.54 -2.05
CA GLU A 221 -11.48 11.50 -1.04
C GLU A 221 -10.74 11.83 0.28
N PRO A 222 -11.20 12.84 1.05
CA PRO A 222 -10.47 13.39 2.20
C PRO A 222 -10.33 12.43 3.40
N ASN A 223 -10.98 11.27 3.36
CA ASN A 223 -10.85 10.22 4.37
C ASN A 223 -9.68 9.26 4.10
N VAL A 224 -9.02 9.33 2.94
CA VAL A 224 -7.86 8.48 2.65
C VAL A 224 -6.73 8.80 3.63
N ARG A 225 -6.22 7.77 4.32
CA ARG A 225 -5.07 7.88 5.26
C ARG A 225 -3.93 6.90 4.95
N LEU A 226 -4.17 5.94 4.06
CA LEU A 226 -3.14 5.06 3.49
C LEU A 226 -3.33 4.95 1.97
N MET A 227 -2.23 5.06 1.22
CA MET A 227 -2.15 4.69 -0.18
C MET A 227 -1.24 3.47 -0.32
N VAL A 228 -1.72 2.43 -1.01
CA VAL A 228 -0.90 1.27 -1.37
C VAL A 228 -0.62 1.34 -2.87
N VAL A 229 0.66 1.35 -3.25
CA VAL A 229 1.12 1.42 -4.64
C VAL A 229 1.73 0.08 -5.04
N PHE A 230 1.33 -0.50 -6.16
CA PHE A 230 1.96 -1.72 -6.71
C PHE A 230 2.07 -1.64 -8.23
N LEU A 231 3.27 -1.29 -8.71
CA LEU A 231 3.58 -0.96 -10.11
C LEU A 231 4.93 -1.57 -10.54
N GLY A 232 5.05 -1.97 -11.80
CA GLY A 232 6.38 -2.27 -12.36
C GLY A 232 6.43 -2.83 -13.79
N PRO A 233 5.74 -3.93 -14.13
CA PRO A 233 5.96 -4.65 -15.39
C PRO A 233 5.84 -3.83 -16.68
N ASN A 234 5.09 -2.73 -16.66
CA ASN A 234 4.81 -1.88 -17.82
C ASN A 234 5.77 -0.69 -17.99
N ASP A 235 6.77 -0.54 -17.12
CA ASP A 235 7.70 0.60 -17.08
C ASP A 235 9.14 0.40 -17.61
N PRO A 236 9.68 -0.82 -17.85
CA PRO A 236 11.00 -1.05 -18.46
C PRO A 236 11.18 -0.65 -19.94
N TRP A 237 10.71 0.55 -20.32
CA TRP A 237 10.69 1.07 -21.68
C TRP A 237 11.33 2.45 -21.77
N ASP A 238 11.80 2.80 -22.97
CA ASP A 238 12.27 4.15 -23.28
C ASP A 238 11.12 5.16 -23.09
N MET A 239 11.37 6.33 -22.50
CA MET A 239 10.33 7.29 -22.11
C MET A 239 10.21 8.48 -23.07
N PRO A 240 8.99 8.93 -23.43
CA PRO A 240 8.80 10.12 -24.25
C PRO A 240 9.19 11.41 -23.52
N GLN A 241 9.67 12.40 -24.27
CA GLN A 241 10.09 13.74 -23.78
C GLN A 241 9.17 14.90 -24.23
N GLY A 242 8.01 14.57 -24.78
CA GLY A 242 7.17 15.51 -25.51
C GLY A 242 7.39 15.43 -27.03
N LYS A 243 6.63 16.21 -27.79
CA LYS A 243 6.60 16.13 -29.26
C LYS A 243 7.96 16.52 -29.86
N GLY A 244 8.45 15.69 -30.80
CA GLY A 244 9.67 15.96 -31.57
C GLY A 244 11.00 15.77 -30.84
N LYS A 245 11.01 15.49 -29.53
CA LYS A 245 12.22 15.15 -28.78
C LYS A 245 12.53 13.65 -28.86
N PRO A 246 13.82 13.24 -28.75
CA PRO A 246 14.18 11.83 -28.61
C PRO A 246 13.58 11.24 -27.33
N PHE A 247 13.34 9.92 -27.34
CA PHE A 247 12.95 9.19 -26.15
C PHE A 247 14.18 8.97 -25.27
N LEU A 248 14.01 9.05 -23.94
CA LEU A 248 15.05 8.71 -22.99
C LEU A 248 15.20 7.18 -22.96
N ARG A 249 16.42 6.66 -23.10
CA ARG A 249 16.69 5.22 -23.03
C ARG A 249 16.44 4.70 -21.62
N PHE A 250 15.71 3.60 -21.46
CA PHE A 250 15.55 2.92 -20.16
C PHE A 250 16.91 2.75 -19.46
N LYS A 251 17.00 3.20 -18.20
CA LYS A 251 18.22 3.32 -17.38
C LYS A 251 19.28 4.34 -17.80
N SER A 252 18.97 5.32 -18.67
CA SER A 252 19.85 6.50 -18.82
C SER A 252 19.72 7.43 -17.59
N PRO A 253 20.71 8.28 -17.28
CA PRO A 253 20.62 9.20 -16.14
C PRO A 253 19.41 10.14 -16.25
N GLU A 254 19.10 10.60 -17.45
CA GLU A 254 17.94 11.45 -17.73
C GLU A 254 16.63 10.67 -17.55
N TRP A 255 16.58 9.40 -17.99
CA TRP A 255 15.43 8.52 -17.79
C TRP A 255 15.15 8.37 -16.30
N GLU A 256 16.20 8.13 -15.51
CA GLU A 256 16.09 7.94 -14.08
C GLU A 256 15.58 9.20 -13.38
N VAL A 257 16.17 10.37 -13.65
CA VAL A 257 15.67 11.67 -13.14
C VAL A 257 14.20 11.89 -13.52
N ALA A 258 13.82 11.64 -14.78
CA ALA A 258 12.45 11.82 -15.25
C ALA A 258 11.46 10.76 -14.73
N TYR A 259 11.93 9.64 -14.17
CA TYR A 259 11.12 8.60 -13.55
C TYR A 259 10.98 8.82 -12.04
N ARG A 260 12.09 9.12 -11.36
CA ARG A 260 12.12 9.54 -9.94
C ARG A 260 11.17 10.72 -9.71
N ALA A 261 11.21 11.75 -10.56
CA ALA A 261 10.29 12.90 -10.48
C ALA A 261 8.78 12.55 -10.56
N ARG A 262 8.42 11.37 -11.12
CA ARG A 262 7.02 10.88 -11.15
C ARG A 262 6.66 10.09 -9.88
N ILE A 263 7.64 9.42 -9.27
CA ILE A 263 7.50 8.82 -7.94
C ILE A 263 7.41 9.95 -6.89
N ASP A 264 8.31 10.94 -6.95
CA ASP A 264 8.32 12.13 -6.10
C ASP A 264 6.96 12.84 -6.16
N SER A 265 6.43 13.06 -7.37
CA SER A 265 5.10 13.67 -7.57
C SER A 265 3.92 12.85 -7.00
N ILE A 266 4.08 11.56 -6.73
CA ILE A 266 3.06 10.71 -6.07
C ILE A 266 3.23 10.78 -4.56
N LEU A 267 4.47 10.71 -4.07
CA LEU A 267 4.80 10.78 -2.64
C LEU A 267 4.56 12.18 -2.06
N GLU A 268 4.74 13.23 -2.85
CA GLU A 268 4.43 14.61 -2.46
C GLU A 268 2.93 14.83 -2.24
N GLN A 269 2.08 14.30 -3.12
CA GLN A 269 0.63 14.38 -2.98
C GLN A 269 0.14 13.57 -1.77
N ALA A 270 0.74 12.40 -1.50
CA ALA A 270 0.48 11.68 -0.26
C ALA A 270 0.89 12.52 0.97
N ARG A 271 2.06 13.16 0.94
CA ARG A 271 2.56 14.02 2.02
C ARG A 271 1.65 15.23 2.28
N SER A 272 1.23 15.97 1.26
CA SER A 272 0.41 17.17 1.44
C SER A 272 -1.00 16.86 1.97
N HIS A 273 -1.54 15.67 1.70
CA HIS A 273 -2.86 15.23 2.20
C HIS A 273 -2.76 14.49 3.55
N ASN A 274 -1.56 14.31 4.11
CA ASN A 274 -1.28 13.50 5.32
C ASN A 274 -1.73 12.03 5.15
N VAL A 275 -1.24 11.40 4.08
CA VAL A 275 -1.50 10.02 3.68
C VAL A 275 -0.20 9.21 3.79
N GLN A 276 -0.27 8.09 4.51
CA GLN A 276 0.85 7.13 4.61
C GLN A 276 0.96 6.34 3.29
N VAL A 277 2.16 5.90 2.90
CA VAL A 277 2.37 5.14 1.67
C VAL A 277 3.08 3.82 1.94
N ILE A 278 2.46 2.73 1.46
CA ILE A 278 3.09 1.41 1.32
C ILE A 278 3.32 1.16 -0.17
N TRP A 279 4.57 1.25 -0.63
CA TRP A 279 4.96 0.93 -2.00
C TRP A 279 5.44 -0.52 -2.08
N VAL A 280 4.62 -1.37 -2.69
CA VAL A 280 4.94 -2.78 -2.92
C VAL A 280 5.86 -2.89 -4.14
N GLY A 281 7.05 -3.44 -3.93
CA GLY A 281 8.03 -3.68 -4.97
C GLY A 281 7.65 -4.88 -5.86
N PRO A 282 7.69 -4.75 -7.21
CA PRO A 282 7.42 -5.85 -8.11
C PRO A 282 8.41 -7.01 -7.87
N PRO A 283 7.93 -8.26 -7.80
CA PRO A 283 8.79 -9.40 -7.56
C PRO A 283 9.58 -9.80 -8.81
N ASN A 284 10.53 -10.72 -8.63
CA ASN A 284 11.28 -11.35 -9.71
C ASN A 284 10.32 -12.00 -10.73
N MET A 285 10.72 -12.00 -11.99
CA MET A 285 9.94 -12.47 -13.14
C MET A 285 10.67 -13.62 -13.83
N GLU A 286 9.94 -14.54 -14.48
CA GLU A 286 10.56 -15.68 -15.18
C GLU A 286 11.62 -15.23 -16.21
N LYS A 287 11.29 -14.21 -16.99
CA LYS A 287 12.14 -13.68 -18.04
C LYS A 287 13.22 -12.80 -17.42
N ALA A 288 14.45 -13.31 -17.34
CA ALA A 288 15.58 -12.67 -16.66
C ALA A 288 15.72 -11.16 -16.97
N ARG A 289 15.64 -10.74 -18.23
CA ARG A 289 15.68 -9.31 -18.63
C ARG A 289 14.61 -8.46 -17.92
N LEU A 290 13.39 -8.97 -17.78
CA LEU A 290 12.31 -8.27 -17.07
C LEU A 290 12.56 -8.30 -15.56
N SER A 291 13.05 -9.43 -15.02
CA SER A 291 13.43 -9.57 -13.61
C SER A 291 14.50 -8.55 -13.19
N THR A 292 15.58 -8.41 -13.98
CA THR A 292 16.62 -7.38 -13.78
C THR A 292 16.07 -5.96 -13.87
N ALA A 293 15.05 -5.73 -14.69
CA ALA A 293 14.37 -4.44 -14.77
C ALA A 293 13.50 -4.17 -13.54
N MET A 294 12.78 -5.17 -13.01
CA MET A 294 12.03 -5.06 -11.75
C MET A 294 12.98 -4.75 -10.59
N GLY A 295 14.12 -5.45 -10.50
CA GLY A 295 15.15 -5.16 -9.48
C GLY A 295 15.67 -3.72 -9.53
N TYR A 296 15.86 -3.15 -10.73
CA TYR A 296 16.23 -1.75 -10.89
C TYR A 296 15.11 -0.78 -10.46
N LEU A 297 13.86 -0.98 -10.92
CA LEU A 297 12.73 -0.13 -10.52
C LEU A 297 12.49 -0.19 -9.00
N SER A 298 12.59 -1.37 -8.41
CA SER A 298 12.49 -1.59 -6.96
C SER A 298 13.54 -0.81 -6.15
N GLY A 299 14.76 -0.64 -6.68
CA GLY A 299 15.77 0.23 -6.07
C GLY A 299 15.32 1.69 -6.04
N LEU A 300 14.81 2.21 -7.17
CA LEU A 300 14.26 3.57 -7.25
C LEU A 300 13.10 3.76 -6.26
N TYR A 301 12.15 2.81 -6.21
CA TYR A 301 11.03 2.86 -5.28
C TYR A 301 11.48 2.90 -3.83
N GLN A 302 12.43 2.03 -3.44
CA GLN A 302 12.97 1.97 -2.08
C GLN A 302 13.69 3.26 -1.67
N GLU A 303 14.50 3.83 -2.56
CA GLU A 303 15.22 5.09 -2.33
C GLU A 303 14.25 6.27 -2.20
N GLN A 304 13.29 6.41 -3.11
CA GLN A 304 12.29 7.48 -3.08
C GLN A 304 11.38 7.40 -1.85
N THR A 305 10.86 6.22 -1.50
CA THR A 305 10.03 6.10 -0.29
C THR A 305 10.81 6.48 0.97
N ALA A 306 12.08 6.07 1.07
CA ALA A 306 12.92 6.41 2.23
C ALA A 306 13.15 7.92 2.36
N LEU A 307 13.37 8.64 1.25
CA LEU A 307 13.52 10.10 1.24
C LEU A 307 12.25 10.84 1.70
N TYR A 308 11.07 10.26 1.46
CA TYR A 308 9.77 10.80 1.88
C TYR A 308 9.29 10.29 3.26
N GLY A 309 10.10 9.49 3.97
CA GLY A 309 9.71 8.86 5.23
C GLY A 309 8.58 7.83 5.10
N GLN A 310 8.41 7.26 3.90
CA GLN A 310 7.40 6.27 3.56
C GLN A 310 7.99 4.86 3.43
N HIS A 311 7.13 3.86 3.22
CA HIS A 311 7.52 2.46 3.37
C HIS A 311 7.53 1.69 2.05
N TYR A 312 8.65 1.04 1.76
CA TYR A 312 8.79 0.10 0.65
C TYR A 312 8.77 -1.35 1.15
N VAL A 313 8.06 -2.23 0.42
CA VAL A 313 7.84 -3.63 0.79
C VAL A 313 8.07 -4.52 -0.43
N SER A 314 9.15 -5.32 -0.46
CA SER A 314 9.39 -6.22 -1.58
C SER A 314 8.40 -7.40 -1.58
N ALA A 315 7.82 -7.72 -2.74
CA ALA A 315 7.02 -8.94 -2.91
C ALA A 315 7.85 -10.23 -3.00
N ASN A 316 9.19 -10.17 -3.10
CA ASN A 316 10.04 -11.35 -3.24
C ASN A 316 9.95 -12.33 -2.05
N PRO A 317 10.12 -11.91 -0.78
CA PRO A 317 10.04 -12.83 0.36
C PRO A 317 8.67 -13.52 0.49
N ILE A 318 7.59 -12.81 0.16
CA ILE A 318 6.20 -13.31 0.19
C ILE A 318 6.02 -14.54 -0.72
N LEU A 319 6.75 -14.57 -1.84
CA LEU A 319 6.70 -15.65 -2.83
C LEU A 319 7.81 -16.69 -2.61
N GLY A 320 8.59 -16.56 -1.52
CA GLY A 320 9.74 -17.40 -1.21
C GLY A 320 10.93 -17.21 -2.16
N TYR A 321 11.07 -16.02 -2.75
CA TYR A 321 12.19 -15.71 -3.63
C TYR A 321 13.35 -15.12 -2.81
N ALA A 322 14.56 -15.60 -3.14
CA ALA A 322 15.82 -15.11 -2.58
C ALA A 322 16.67 -14.56 -3.73
N ASP A 323 17.32 -13.42 -3.51
CA ASP A 323 18.12 -12.71 -4.50
C ASP A 323 17.36 -12.52 -5.83
N ALA A 324 17.90 -13.05 -6.93
CA ALA A 324 17.31 -13.01 -8.27
C ALA A 324 16.43 -14.23 -8.62
N SER A 325 16.13 -15.13 -7.67
CA SER A 325 15.42 -16.37 -7.96
C SER A 325 13.94 -16.16 -8.32
N PHE A 326 13.39 -17.05 -9.14
CA PHE A 326 11.99 -17.07 -9.52
C PHE A 326 11.46 -18.50 -9.36
N SER A 327 10.22 -18.64 -8.90
CA SER A 327 9.53 -19.92 -8.80
C SER A 327 8.03 -19.77 -9.02
N TYR A 328 7.44 -20.72 -9.74
CA TYR A 328 6.00 -20.88 -9.86
C TYR A 328 5.31 -21.27 -8.54
N THR A 329 6.08 -21.76 -7.54
CA THR A 329 5.57 -22.33 -6.29
C THR A 329 6.34 -21.84 -5.06
N VAL A 330 5.63 -21.59 -3.96
CA VAL A 330 6.21 -21.37 -2.62
C VAL A 330 6.01 -22.62 -1.77
N GLN A 331 6.84 -22.81 -0.74
CA GLN A 331 6.52 -23.72 0.39
C GLN A 331 5.86 -22.90 1.49
N THR A 332 4.70 -23.35 1.97
CA THR A 332 4.05 -22.75 3.15
C THR A 332 4.76 -23.19 4.43
N ALA A 333 4.48 -22.53 5.57
CA ALA A 333 5.02 -22.92 6.88
C ALA A 333 4.73 -24.38 7.28
N GLN A 334 3.70 -25.00 6.68
CA GLN A 334 3.34 -26.42 6.85
C GLN A 334 4.05 -27.34 5.84
N GLY A 335 5.12 -26.88 5.19
CA GLY A 335 5.93 -27.63 4.20
C GLY A 335 5.28 -27.84 2.83
N LYS A 336 3.98 -27.55 2.68
CA LYS A 336 3.21 -27.77 1.45
C LYS A 336 3.67 -26.84 0.33
N ARG A 337 3.98 -27.40 -0.85
CA ARG A 337 4.20 -26.61 -2.07
C ARG A 337 2.84 -26.15 -2.65
N VAL A 338 2.70 -24.86 -2.94
CA VAL A 338 1.49 -24.27 -3.57
C VAL A 338 1.87 -23.37 -4.75
N LYS A 339 1.06 -23.35 -5.81
CA LYS A 339 1.31 -22.54 -7.02
C LYS A 339 0.90 -21.08 -6.80
N VAL A 340 1.84 -20.16 -6.99
CA VAL A 340 1.70 -18.72 -6.67
C VAL A 340 1.80 -17.80 -7.88
N ARG A 341 2.40 -18.26 -8.99
CA ARG A 341 2.41 -17.58 -10.30
C ARG A 341 1.55 -18.32 -11.31
N VAL A 342 0.96 -17.59 -12.26
CA VAL A 342 0.36 -18.19 -13.47
C VAL A 342 1.43 -18.33 -14.56
N ASP A 343 1.12 -19.10 -15.60
CA ASP A 343 2.08 -19.61 -16.59
C ASP A 343 2.60 -18.58 -17.61
N ASP A 344 2.39 -17.28 -17.36
CA ASP A 344 2.98 -16.18 -18.14
C ASP A 344 4.31 -15.65 -17.55
N GLY A 345 4.68 -16.12 -16.35
CA GLY A 345 5.89 -15.74 -15.63
C GLY A 345 5.83 -14.35 -14.97
N ILE A 346 4.66 -13.70 -14.97
CA ILE A 346 4.43 -12.32 -14.51
C ILE A 346 3.34 -12.27 -13.43
N HIS A 347 2.13 -12.76 -13.69
CA HIS A 347 1.00 -12.57 -12.78
C HIS A 347 0.89 -13.66 -11.69
N PHE A 348 -0.02 -13.45 -10.74
CA PHE A 348 -0.21 -14.29 -9.55
C PHE A 348 -1.46 -15.18 -9.67
N THR A 349 -1.41 -16.39 -9.07
CA THR A 349 -2.62 -17.16 -8.78
C THR A 349 -3.43 -16.49 -7.67
N ILE A 350 -4.69 -16.88 -7.45
CA ILE A 350 -5.49 -16.41 -6.30
C ILE A 350 -4.74 -16.60 -4.97
N THR A 351 -3.97 -17.69 -4.81
CA THR A 351 -3.11 -17.90 -3.65
C THR A 351 -2.01 -16.85 -3.55
N GLY A 352 -1.29 -16.56 -4.64
CA GLY A 352 -0.27 -15.52 -4.68
C GLY A 352 -0.84 -14.12 -4.38
N GLN A 353 -1.99 -13.79 -4.96
CA GLN A 353 -2.71 -12.54 -4.71
C GLN A 353 -3.06 -12.35 -3.23
N LYS A 354 -3.59 -13.41 -2.60
CA LYS A 354 -3.95 -13.39 -1.18
C LYS A 354 -2.75 -13.23 -0.25
N MET A 355 -1.65 -13.96 -0.46
CA MET A 355 -0.47 -13.82 0.38
C MET A 355 0.13 -12.39 0.33
N ILE A 356 0.10 -11.74 -0.85
CA ILE A 356 0.55 -10.34 -0.96
C ILE A 356 -0.44 -9.40 -0.25
N ALA A 357 -1.75 -9.60 -0.39
CA ALA A 357 -2.76 -8.82 0.33
C ALA A 357 -2.66 -8.98 1.85
N GLU A 358 -2.45 -10.21 2.33
CA GLU A 358 -2.28 -10.56 3.74
C GLU A 358 -0.99 -9.96 4.33
N GLN A 359 0.10 -9.91 3.55
CA GLN A 359 1.34 -9.24 3.96
C GLN A 359 1.23 -7.70 3.94
N VAL A 360 0.46 -7.11 3.03
CA VAL A 360 0.17 -5.66 3.10
C VAL A 360 -0.71 -5.35 4.32
N LEU A 361 -1.69 -6.22 4.61
CA LEU A 361 -2.60 -6.06 5.75
C LEU A 361 -1.88 -6.21 7.11
N SER A 362 -0.90 -7.11 7.24
CA SER A 362 -0.15 -7.32 8.48
C SER A 362 0.80 -6.17 8.85
N LEU A 363 1.09 -5.29 7.89
CA LEU A 363 1.88 -4.07 8.09
C LEU A 363 1.04 -2.89 8.60
N ILE A 364 -0.27 -3.04 8.75
CA ILE A 364 -1.19 -1.98 9.17
C ILE A 364 -1.64 -2.24 10.62
N SER A 365 -1.45 -1.25 11.51
CA SER A 365 -2.07 -1.25 12.83
C SER A 365 -3.47 -0.63 12.77
N PHE A 366 -4.42 -1.22 13.50
CA PHE A 366 -5.82 -0.78 13.54
C PHE A 366 -6.21 -0.36 14.98
N PRO A 367 -5.62 0.71 15.55
CA PRO A 367 -5.85 1.11 16.93
C PRO A 367 -7.32 1.48 17.18
N GLY A 368 -7.89 0.93 18.26
CA GLY A 368 -9.29 1.16 18.64
C GLY A 368 -10.34 0.41 17.80
N LEU A 369 -9.93 -0.25 16.70
CA LEU A 369 -10.83 -1.08 15.89
C LEU A 369 -10.86 -2.52 16.41
N THR A 370 -12.03 -2.97 16.86
CA THR A 370 -12.25 -4.38 17.23
C THR A 370 -12.25 -5.26 15.98
N VAL A 371 -11.34 -6.24 15.93
CA VAL A 371 -11.33 -7.23 14.85
C VAL A 371 -12.65 -8.02 14.88
N THR A 372 -13.45 -7.84 13.84
CA THR A 372 -14.70 -8.60 13.65
C THR A 372 -14.35 -10.04 13.29
N GLY A 373 -14.79 -10.98 14.14
CA GLY A 373 -14.35 -12.38 14.10
C GLY A 373 -14.83 -13.14 12.87
N HIS A 374 -13.91 -13.84 12.20
CA HIS A 374 -14.10 -14.71 11.03
C HIS A 374 -13.16 -15.90 11.14
#